data_AF-A0A519ZV16-F1
#
_entry.id   AF-A0A519ZV16-F1
#
_cell.length_a   1.000
_cell.length_b   1.000
_cell.length_c   1.000
_cell.angle_alpha   90.00
_cell.angle_beta   90.00
_cell.angle_gamma   90.00
#
_symmetry.space_group_name_H-M   'P 1'
#
loop_
_entity.id
_entity.type
_entity.pdbx_description
1 polymer ?
#
loop_
_entity_poly.entity_id
_entity_poly.type
_entity_poly.pdbx_seq_one_letter_code
_entity_poly.pdbx_strand_id
1 'polypeptide(L)'
;MNIAGKSVLNTLLLILITCFTSSAQADISPSTALKRYLENGDKNYKWEIKETFEVADVTVYNLLLTSQKWRDYIWTHQLTVMVPKGASYDAALLFITGGSIDQQGQPNWSSKTNGELLGMGMIAKRNNAVVAVLRQAPNQPLYNNLTEDALISYTLHNFKKDGDYTW
;
A
#
# COMPACT_ATOMS: atom_id res chain seq x y z
N MET A 1 -46.62 -56.85 21.63
CA MET A 1 -47.13 -55.66 20.93
C MET A 1 -46.37 -54.46 21.48
N ASN A 2 -45.66 -53.72 20.62
CA ASN A 2 -44.79 -52.55 20.91
C ASN A 2 -45.45 -51.56 21.90
N ILE A 3 -44.73 -50.76 22.70
CA ILE A 3 -43.94 -49.60 22.26
C ILE A 3 -42.87 -49.19 23.29
N ALA A 4 -41.63 -49.19 22.81
CA ALA A 4 -40.46 -48.31 23.03
C ALA A 4 -40.32 -47.39 24.27
N GLY A 5 -39.29 -47.69 25.08
CA GLY A 5 -38.05 -46.90 25.22
C GLY A 5 -38.13 -45.38 25.46
N LYS A 6 -37.89 -44.96 26.71
CA LYS A 6 -37.53 -43.58 27.06
C LYS A 6 -36.08 -43.51 27.57
N SER A 7 -35.20 -43.20 26.62
CA SER A 7 -33.96 -42.44 26.68
C SER A 7 -33.38 -42.11 28.07
N VAL A 8 -32.27 -42.77 28.40
CA VAL A 8 -31.24 -42.29 29.32
C VAL A 8 -30.33 -41.40 28.49
N LEU A 9 -30.29 -40.09 28.75
CA LEU A 9 -29.41 -39.18 27.99
C LEU A 9 -28.78 -38.09 28.88
N ASN A 10 -27.51 -38.34 29.20
CA ASN A 10 -26.41 -37.40 29.36
C ASN A 10 -26.68 -36.04 30.01
N THR A 11 -26.40 -35.96 31.30
CA THR A 11 -25.97 -34.73 31.97
C THR A 11 -24.52 -34.45 31.60
N LEU A 12 -24.28 -33.77 30.46
CA LEU A 12 -22.98 -33.16 30.15
C LEU A 12 -23.18 -31.65 30.04
N LEU A 13 -22.86 -30.95 31.12
CA LEU A 13 -22.87 -29.49 31.24
C LEU A 13 -21.75 -28.91 30.37
N LEU A 14 -22.06 -28.55 29.12
CA LEU A 14 -21.16 -27.84 28.23
C LEU A 14 -21.13 -26.36 28.65
N ILE A 15 -20.13 -25.95 29.44
CA ILE A 15 -19.88 -24.54 29.73
C ILE A 15 -19.32 -23.91 28.45
N LEU A 16 -20.21 -23.34 27.64
CA LEU A 16 -19.85 -22.50 26.50
C LEU A 16 -19.34 -21.16 27.06
N ILE A 17 -18.04 -21.05 27.33
CA ILE A 17 -17.40 -19.75 27.58
C ILE A 17 -17.36 -19.02 26.24
N THR A 18 -18.43 -18.31 25.91
CA THR A 18 -18.39 -17.25 24.90
C THR A 18 -17.59 -16.10 25.49
N CYS A 19 -16.28 -16.13 25.29
CA CYS A 19 -15.44 -14.95 25.41
C CYS A 19 -15.90 -13.97 24.32
N PHE A 20 -16.92 -13.15 24.63
CA PHE A 20 -17.16 -11.92 23.91
C PHE A 20 -15.98 -11.01 24.22
N THR A 21 -14.89 -11.17 23.48
CA THR A 21 -13.91 -10.10 23.34
C THR A 21 -14.60 -9.00 22.55
N SER A 22 -15.32 -8.13 23.26
CA SER A 22 -15.65 -6.81 22.75
C SER A 22 -14.32 -6.08 22.61
N SER A 23 -13.64 -6.27 21.48
CA SER A 23 -12.61 -5.35 21.05
C SER A 23 -13.32 -4.00 20.96
N ALA A 24 -13.09 -3.13 21.95
CA ALA A 24 -13.53 -1.75 21.89
C ALA A 24 -12.94 -1.19 20.60
N GLN A 25 -13.79 -1.08 19.58
CA GLN A 25 -13.43 -0.46 18.32
C GLN A 25 -13.20 1.00 18.68
N ALA A 26 -11.95 1.36 18.95
CA ALA A 26 -11.61 2.74 19.30
C ALA A 26 -12.16 3.64 18.20
N ASP A 27 -12.99 4.61 18.57
CA ASP A 27 -13.63 5.50 17.61
C ASP A 27 -12.58 6.11 16.67
N ILE A 28 -12.88 6.08 15.38
CA ILE A 28 -11.99 6.65 14.37
C ILE A 28 -12.05 8.17 14.51
N SER A 29 -10.91 8.77 14.83
CA SER A 29 -10.72 10.20 14.95
C SER A 29 -9.65 10.65 13.96
N PRO A 30 -9.51 11.96 13.66
CA PRO A 30 -8.43 12.44 12.81
C PRO A 30 -7.04 11.99 13.30
N SER A 31 -6.84 11.96 14.63
CA SER A 31 -5.56 11.56 15.23
C SER A 31 -5.26 10.06 15.14
N THR A 32 -6.29 9.22 14.96
CA THR A 32 -6.17 7.75 14.93
C THR A 32 -6.44 7.14 13.55
N ALA A 33 -6.99 7.93 12.62
CA ALA A 33 -7.43 7.50 11.29
C ALA A 33 -6.34 6.79 10.50
N LEU A 34 -5.17 7.41 10.33
CA LEU A 34 -4.07 6.81 9.57
C LEU A 34 -3.60 5.49 10.19
N LYS A 35 -3.41 5.45 11.52
CA LYS A 35 -3.01 4.22 12.20
C LYS A 35 -4.03 3.10 11.98
N ARG A 36 -5.32 3.41 12.09
CA ARG A 36 -6.41 2.44 11.88
C ARG A 36 -6.51 1.99 10.43
N TYR A 37 -6.25 2.90 9.50
CA TYR A 37 -6.18 2.58 8.09
C TYR A 37 -5.04 1.59 7.81
N LEU A 38 -3.85 1.80 8.38
CA LEU A 38 -2.72 0.87 8.24
C LEU A 38 -2.95 -0.47 8.95
N GLU A 39 -3.74 -0.48 10.03
CA GLU A 39 -4.09 -1.68 10.82
C GLU A 39 -5.37 -2.38 10.32
N ASN A 40 -5.87 -2.04 9.12
CA ASN A 40 -7.13 -2.57 8.57
C ASN A 40 -7.07 -4.07 8.16
N GLY A 41 -5.93 -4.73 8.32
CA GLY A 41 -5.73 -6.14 7.98
C GLY A 41 -5.48 -6.41 6.50
N ASP A 42 -5.14 -5.39 5.71
CA ASP A 42 -4.75 -5.55 4.32
C ASP A 42 -3.52 -6.46 4.18
N LYS A 43 -3.61 -7.42 3.25
CA LYS A 43 -2.58 -8.42 2.95
C LYS A 43 -2.02 -8.29 1.53
N ASN A 44 -2.36 -7.21 0.82
CA ASN A 44 -1.94 -7.00 -0.56
C ASN A 44 -0.49 -6.51 -0.69
N TYR A 45 0.13 -6.02 0.39
CA TYR A 45 1.51 -5.54 0.35
C TYR A 45 2.44 -6.64 -0.17
N LYS A 46 3.12 -6.35 -1.28
CA LYS A 46 4.14 -7.21 -1.90
C LYS A 46 4.96 -6.39 -2.87
N TRP A 47 6.12 -6.89 -3.24
CA TRP A 47 6.94 -6.29 -4.29
C TRP A 47 7.69 -7.36 -5.07
N GLU A 48 8.03 -7.04 -6.31
CA GLU A 48 8.91 -7.88 -7.14
C GLU A 48 9.93 -7.00 -7.87
N ILE A 49 11.17 -7.47 -8.00
CA ILE A 49 12.18 -6.80 -8.83
C ILE A 49 11.86 -7.11 -10.30
N LYS A 50 11.65 -6.07 -11.10
CA LYS A 50 11.43 -6.18 -12.55
C LYS A 50 12.72 -6.07 -13.34
N GLU A 51 13.62 -5.21 -12.88
CA GLU A 51 14.87 -4.93 -13.57
C GLU A 51 15.93 -4.48 -12.55
N THR A 52 17.17 -4.92 -12.77
CA THR A 52 18.35 -4.43 -12.05
C THR A 52 19.38 -4.03 -13.08
N PHE A 53 19.97 -2.85 -12.91
CA PHE A 53 21.04 -2.36 -13.77
C PHE A 53 21.97 -1.42 -13.00
N GLU A 54 23.12 -1.07 -13.59
CA GLU A 54 24.09 -0.18 -12.98
C GLU A 54 24.31 1.06 -13.84
N VAL A 55 24.39 2.23 -13.21
CA VAL A 55 24.74 3.50 -13.85
C VAL A 55 25.73 4.24 -12.98
N ALA A 56 26.94 4.45 -13.48
CA ALA A 56 27.98 5.24 -12.81
C ALA A 56 28.20 4.87 -11.33
N ASP A 57 28.47 3.61 -11.01
CA ASP A 57 28.67 3.08 -9.64
C ASP A 57 27.42 3.12 -8.74
N VAL A 58 26.23 3.27 -9.33
CA VAL A 58 24.95 3.18 -8.63
C VAL A 58 24.20 1.97 -9.15
N THR A 59 23.91 1.01 -8.28
CA THR A 59 23.02 -0.10 -8.60
C THR A 59 21.58 0.38 -8.49
N VAL A 60 20.80 0.18 -9.55
CA VAL A 60 19.40 0.60 -9.65
C VAL A 60 18.51 -0.64 -9.70
N TYR A 61 17.53 -0.69 -8.80
CA TYR A 61 16.50 -1.71 -8.75
C TYR A 61 15.16 -1.07 -9.11
N ASN A 62 14.52 -1.54 -10.18
CA ASN A 62 13.14 -1.20 -10.51
C ASN A 62 12.21 -2.27 -9.96
N LEU A 63 11.36 -1.90 -9.02
CA LEU A 63 10.41 -2.78 -8.35
C LEU A 63 8.99 -2.45 -8.80
N LEU A 64 8.18 -3.49 -9.01
CA LEU A 64 6.72 -3.37 -8.98
C LEU A 64 6.30 -3.54 -7.52
N LEU A 65 5.80 -2.47 -6.91
CA LEU A 65 5.32 -2.45 -5.55
C LEU A 65 3.80 -2.46 -5.55
N THR A 66 3.16 -3.44 -4.92
CA THR A 66 1.77 -3.30 -4.46
C THR A 66 1.81 -2.75 -3.04
N SER A 67 1.30 -1.54 -2.84
CA SER A 67 1.36 -0.88 -1.52
C SER A 67 0.21 -1.34 -0.64
N GLN A 68 -1.02 -1.28 -1.16
CA GLN A 68 -2.24 -1.59 -0.43
C GLN A 68 -3.44 -1.78 -1.38
N LYS A 69 -4.55 -2.25 -0.83
CA LYS A 69 -5.88 -2.10 -1.40
C LYS A 69 -6.55 -0.87 -0.77
N TRP A 70 -6.78 0.15 -1.59
CA TRP A 70 -7.58 1.30 -1.19
C TRP A 70 -8.98 1.19 -1.78
N ARG A 71 -9.98 1.05 -0.91
CA ARG A 71 -11.37 0.76 -1.30
C ARG A 71 -11.41 -0.45 -2.24
N ASP A 72 -11.91 -0.30 -3.47
CA ASP A 72 -11.97 -1.38 -4.45
C ASP A 72 -10.74 -1.48 -5.37
N TYR A 73 -9.73 -0.63 -5.15
CA TYR A 73 -8.57 -0.51 -6.03
C TYR A 73 -7.30 -1.08 -5.39
N ILE A 74 -6.60 -1.96 -6.12
CA ILE A 74 -5.25 -2.38 -5.76
C ILE A 74 -4.27 -1.32 -6.25
N TRP A 75 -3.49 -0.76 -5.33
CA TRP A 75 -2.51 0.28 -5.66
C TRP A 75 -1.17 -0.33 -6.00
N THR A 76 -0.73 -0.10 -7.24
CA THR A 76 0.55 -0.57 -7.75
C THR A 76 1.45 0.59 -8.17
N HIS A 77 2.75 0.48 -7.91
CA HIS A 77 3.71 1.56 -8.12
C HIS A 77 4.95 1.01 -8.80
N GLN A 78 5.57 1.86 -9.62
CA GLN A 78 7.00 1.73 -9.87
C GLN A 78 7.74 2.35 -8.69
N LEU A 79 8.51 1.52 -7.97
CA LEU A 79 9.48 1.96 -6.98
C LEU A 79 10.88 1.72 -7.53
N THR A 80 11.66 2.79 -7.73
CA THR A 80 13.06 2.67 -8.14
C THR A 80 13.99 2.96 -6.98
N VAL A 81 14.81 2.00 -6.58
CA VAL A 81 15.79 2.12 -5.50
C VAL A 81 17.19 2.21 -6.09
N MET A 82 17.93 3.25 -5.73
CA MET A 82 19.25 3.57 -6.23
C MET A 82 20.25 3.49 -5.08
N VAL A 83 21.15 2.52 -5.17
CA VAL A 83 22.13 2.20 -4.13
C VAL A 83 23.52 2.55 -4.66
N PRO A 84 24.15 3.64 -4.18
CA PRO A 84 25.50 3.98 -4.59
C PRO A 84 26.49 3.00 -3.95
N LYS A 85 27.58 2.73 -4.67
CA LYS A 85 28.69 1.93 -4.12
C LYS A 85 29.27 2.63 -2.88
N GLY A 86 29.26 1.92 -1.77
CA GLY A 86 29.79 2.42 -0.49
C GLY A 86 28.77 3.13 0.39
N ALA A 87 27.47 3.07 0.08
CA ALA A 87 26.40 3.68 0.86
C ALA A 87 26.63 3.50 2.38
N SER A 88 26.72 4.62 3.10
CA SER A 88 27.21 4.68 4.48
C SER A 88 26.16 5.09 5.51
N TYR A 89 24.93 5.34 5.07
CA TYR A 89 23.84 5.82 5.91
C TYR A 89 22.72 4.79 6.01
N ASP A 90 22.13 4.66 7.19
CA ASP A 90 20.91 3.86 7.45
C ASP A 90 19.63 4.64 7.15
N ALA A 91 19.70 5.55 6.17
CA ALA A 91 18.60 6.39 5.75
C ALA A 91 18.62 6.55 4.23
N ALA A 92 17.43 6.77 3.67
CA ALA A 92 17.25 7.01 2.24
C ALA A 92 16.48 8.31 2.02
N LEU A 93 16.80 9.01 0.93
CA LEU A 93 15.92 10.04 0.39
C LEU A 93 14.76 9.33 -0.32
N LEU A 94 13.53 9.58 0.13
CA LEU A 94 12.32 9.20 -0.61
C LEU A 94 11.85 10.39 -1.45
N PHE A 95 11.79 10.22 -2.76
CA PHE A 95 11.23 11.16 -3.70
C PHE A 95 9.92 10.61 -4.29
N ILE A 96 8.81 11.29 -4.04
CA ILE A 96 7.47 10.88 -4.49
C ILE A 96 7.08 11.73 -5.69
N THR A 97 6.67 11.09 -6.78
CA THR A 97 6.29 11.76 -8.03
C THR A 97 5.07 11.10 -8.67
N GLY A 98 4.53 11.79 -9.67
CA GLY A 98 3.34 11.36 -10.39
C GLY A 98 3.59 10.18 -11.35
N GLY A 99 2.64 9.99 -12.24
CA GLY A 99 2.59 8.87 -13.18
C GLY A 99 1.16 8.41 -13.34
N SER A 100 1.00 7.29 -14.05
CA SER A 100 -0.30 6.65 -14.19
C SER A 100 -0.17 5.14 -14.19
N ILE A 101 -1.31 4.47 -14.06
CA ILE A 101 -1.50 3.05 -14.29
C ILE A 101 -2.25 2.83 -15.61
N ASP A 102 -2.11 1.64 -16.18
CA ASP A 102 -2.88 1.19 -17.33
C ASP A 102 -4.27 0.65 -16.92
N GLN A 103 -5.03 0.16 -17.89
CA GLN A 103 -6.38 -0.41 -17.67
C GLN A 103 -6.35 -1.70 -16.84
N GLN A 104 -5.19 -2.34 -16.71
CA GLN A 104 -4.97 -3.55 -15.91
C GLN A 104 -4.47 -3.20 -14.50
N GLY A 105 -4.36 -1.92 -14.17
CA GLY A 105 -3.83 -1.46 -12.88
C GLY A 105 -2.34 -1.71 -12.73
N GLN A 106 -1.58 -1.79 -13.82
CA GLN A 106 -0.13 -1.85 -13.80
C GLN A 106 0.48 -0.46 -14.01
N PRO A 107 1.63 -0.14 -13.38
CA PRO A 107 2.30 1.13 -13.60
C PRO A 107 2.65 1.33 -15.08
N ASN A 108 2.37 2.52 -15.61
CA ASN A 108 3.02 2.97 -16.83
C ASN A 108 4.49 3.31 -16.51
N TRP A 109 5.38 2.38 -16.82
CA TRP A 109 6.78 2.41 -16.43
C TRP A 109 7.55 3.56 -17.09
N SER A 110 8.37 4.25 -16.29
CA SER A 110 9.33 5.23 -16.82
C SER A 110 10.51 4.51 -17.46
N SER A 111 11.00 5.03 -18.60
CA SER A 111 12.26 4.55 -19.19
C SER A 111 13.44 4.70 -18.23
N LYS A 112 14.41 3.77 -18.29
CA LYS A 112 15.71 3.89 -17.61
C LYS A 112 16.56 5.08 -18.07
N THR A 113 16.23 5.66 -19.22
CA THR A 113 16.85 6.90 -19.74
C THR A 113 16.09 8.17 -19.33
N ASN A 114 15.12 8.07 -18.43
CA ASN A 114 14.39 9.21 -17.92
C ASN A 114 15.33 10.17 -17.15
N GLY A 115 15.30 11.45 -17.50
CA GLY A 115 16.20 12.46 -16.93
C GLY A 115 16.04 12.69 -15.43
N GLU A 116 14.83 12.57 -14.88
CA GLU A 116 14.57 12.62 -13.43
C GLU A 116 15.26 11.45 -12.73
N LEU A 117 15.14 10.25 -13.29
CA LEU A 117 15.77 9.04 -12.76
C LEU A 117 17.30 9.16 -12.75
N LEU A 118 17.88 9.64 -13.85
CA LEU A 118 19.33 9.87 -13.95
C LEU A 118 19.79 10.94 -12.95
N GLY A 119 19.02 12.02 -12.79
CA GLY A 119 19.28 13.06 -11.79
C GLY A 119 19.27 12.52 -10.36
N MET A 120 18.30 11.68 -10.01
CA MET A 120 18.21 11.03 -8.70
C MET A 120 19.38 10.07 -8.45
N GLY A 121 19.85 9.36 -9.49
CA GLY A 121 21.04 8.51 -9.38
C GLY A 121 22.30 9.33 -9.08
N MET A 122 22.42 10.52 -9.67
CA MET A 122 23.52 11.44 -9.35
C MET A 122 23.44 11.98 -7.92
N ILE A 123 22.23 12.23 -7.39
CA ILE A 123 22.04 12.60 -5.99
C ILE A 123 22.49 11.45 -5.07
N ALA A 124 22.09 10.22 -5.37
CA ALA A 124 22.50 9.03 -4.61
C ALA A 124 24.03 8.91 -4.57
N LYS A 125 24.67 8.97 -5.74
CA LYS A 125 26.14 8.90 -5.87
C LYS A 125 26.84 9.99 -5.08
N ARG A 126 26.47 11.26 -5.27
CA ARG A 126 27.16 12.41 -4.65
C ARG A 126 27.08 12.39 -3.14
N ASN A 127 25.98 11.87 -2.58
CA ASN A 127 25.76 11.86 -1.14
C ASN A 127 26.14 10.53 -0.48
N ASN A 128 26.54 9.52 -1.28
CA ASN A 128 26.81 8.17 -0.79
C ASN A 128 25.66 7.62 0.09
N ALA A 129 24.43 7.89 -0.33
CA ALA A 129 23.21 7.56 0.38
C ALA A 129 22.18 6.97 -0.60
N VAL A 130 21.30 6.10 -0.10
CA VAL A 130 20.26 5.48 -0.92
C VAL A 130 19.22 6.53 -1.32
N VAL A 131 18.76 6.47 -2.56
CA VAL A 131 17.62 7.26 -3.06
C VAL A 131 16.55 6.30 -3.56
N ALA A 132 15.30 6.53 -3.15
CA ALA A 132 14.14 5.80 -3.61
C ALA A 132 13.18 6.77 -4.32
N VAL A 133 12.77 6.43 -5.54
CA VAL A 133 11.77 7.17 -6.31
C VAL A 133 10.48 6.36 -6.38
N LEU A 134 9.41 6.87 -5.78
CA LEU A 134 8.07 6.27 -5.83
C LEU A 134 7.20 7.02 -6.83
N ARG A 135 6.72 6.31 -7.86
CA ARG A 135 5.80 6.85 -8.87
C ARG A 135 4.35 6.40 -8.62
N GLN A 136 3.42 6.96 -9.37
CA GLN A 136 1.97 6.67 -9.26
C GLN A 136 1.41 7.00 -7.86
N ALA A 137 1.79 8.15 -7.32
CA ALA A 137 1.14 8.78 -6.18
C ALA A 137 0.57 10.13 -6.64
N PRO A 138 -0.75 10.25 -6.90
CA PRO A 138 -1.80 9.24 -6.66
C PRO A 138 -1.82 8.08 -7.68
N ASN A 139 -2.42 6.95 -7.30
CA ASN A 139 -2.55 5.76 -8.14
C ASN A 139 -3.70 5.92 -9.14
N GLN A 140 -3.42 6.55 -10.28
CA GLN A 140 -4.41 7.13 -11.17
C GLN A 140 -4.30 6.60 -12.60
N PRO A 141 -5.36 6.63 -13.41
CA PRO A 141 -6.64 7.29 -13.15
C PRO A 141 -7.63 6.45 -12.31
N LEU A 142 -8.57 7.10 -11.61
CA LEU A 142 -9.64 6.45 -10.84
C LEU A 142 -11.01 7.14 -11.05
N TYR A 143 -12.11 6.51 -10.62
CA TYR A 143 -13.47 7.09 -10.64
C TYR A 143 -13.89 7.76 -11.96
N ASN A 144 -13.92 7.02 -13.07
CA ASN A 144 -14.19 7.54 -14.42
C ASN A 144 -13.09 8.48 -14.94
N ASN A 145 -11.86 7.96 -14.93
CA ASN A 145 -10.70 8.59 -15.54
C ASN A 145 -10.21 9.90 -14.88
N LEU A 146 -10.52 10.13 -13.61
CA LEU A 146 -10.02 11.28 -12.86
C LEU A 146 -8.53 11.13 -12.55
N THR A 147 -7.81 12.24 -12.68
CA THR A 147 -6.39 12.37 -12.39
C THR A 147 -6.13 13.63 -11.57
N GLU A 148 -5.00 13.65 -10.85
CA GLU A 148 -4.45 14.80 -10.13
C GLU A 148 -5.51 15.57 -9.32
N ASP A 149 -5.65 16.87 -9.57
CA ASP A 149 -6.56 17.77 -8.85
C ASP A 149 -8.01 17.31 -8.88
N ALA A 150 -8.47 16.71 -9.97
CA ALA A 150 -9.85 16.23 -10.08
C ALA A 150 -10.08 15.02 -9.18
N LEU A 151 -9.11 14.11 -9.11
CA LEU A 151 -9.15 12.96 -8.21
C LEU A 151 -9.06 13.40 -6.75
N ILE A 152 -8.14 14.31 -6.42
CA ILE A 152 -7.98 14.86 -5.05
C ILE A 152 -9.25 15.61 -4.62
N SER A 153 -9.84 16.39 -5.52
CA SER A 153 -11.10 17.10 -5.24
C SER A 153 -12.25 16.14 -5.01
N TYR A 154 -12.31 15.05 -5.79
CA TYR A 154 -13.32 14.01 -5.63
C TYR A 154 -13.22 13.33 -4.25
N THR A 155 -12.03 12.90 -3.82
CA THR A 155 -11.87 12.23 -2.52
C THR A 155 -12.19 13.17 -1.37
N LEU A 156 -11.69 14.41 -1.41
CA LEU A 156 -11.98 15.41 -0.38
C LEU A 156 -13.47 15.78 -0.33
N HIS A 157 -14.15 15.87 -1.48
CA HIS A 157 -15.59 16.13 -1.53
C HIS A 157 -16.38 15.02 -0.83
N ASN A 158 -16.04 13.75 -1.11
CA ASN A 158 -16.73 12.64 -0.48
C ASN A 158 -16.44 12.56 1.03
N PHE A 159 -15.19 12.75 1.46
CA PHE A 159 -14.86 12.85 2.89
C PHE A 159 -15.69 13.92 3.61
N LYS A 160 -15.87 15.11 3.00
CA LYS A 160 -16.71 16.18 3.57
C LYS A 160 -18.19 15.81 3.64
N LYS A 161 -18.65 14.92 2.75
CA LYS A 161 -20.05 14.51 2.66
C LYS A 161 -20.41 13.46 3.69
N ASP A 162 -19.56 12.46 3.90
CA ASP A 162 -19.86 11.29 4.73
C ASP A 162 -19.01 11.15 6.00
N GLY A 163 -17.91 11.90 6.11
CA GLY A 163 -16.97 11.81 7.23
C GLY A 163 -16.15 10.51 7.27
N ASP A 164 -16.12 9.74 6.17
CA ASP A 164 -15.41 8.46 6.10
C ASP A 164 -13.90 8.70 5.95
N TYR A 165 -13.16 8.46 7.03
CA TYR A 165 -11.69 8.61 7.10
C TYR A 165 -10.90 7.64 6.19
N THR A 166 -11.57 6.78 5.43
CA THR A 166 -10.92 5.93 4.41
C THR A 166 -10.85 6.58 3.02
N TRP A 167 -11.37 7.81 2.85
CA TRP A 167 -11.20 8.64 1.64
C TRP A 167 -9.79 9.22 1.47
#